data_AF-A0A326U847-F1
#
_entry.id   AF-A0A326U847-F1
#
_cell.length_a   1.000
_cell.length_b   1.000
_cell.length_c   1.000
_cell.angle_alpha   90.00
_cell.angle_beta   90.00
_cell.angle_gamma   90.00
#
_symmetry.space_group_name_H-M   'P 1'
#
loop_
_entity.id
_entity.type
_entity.pdbx_description
1 polymer ?
#
loop_
_entity_poly.entity_id
_entity_poly.type
_entity_poly.pdbx_seq_one_letter_code
_entity_poly.pdbx_strand_id
1 'polypeptide(L)'
;MITAVRVIHWISNIAGAGALVLGLLHWFAHISFLSVHMWFGLTVTLALLALSVILLLTRGLRVAGALGIIYAIIIPLFGMNQFQLLIGEWHWLVQGAHLLVGAGAMAFVGIMSGYYHKRAEGKETPQLSTPRVVG
;
A
#
# COMPACT_ATOMS: atom_id res chain seq x y z
N MET A 1 -16.14 -9.35 -2.24
CA MET A 1 -14.80 -8.72 -2.30
C MET A 1 -14.61 -7.54 -1.34
N ILE A 2 -15.65 -6.77 -1.00
CA ILE A 2 -15.57 -5.64 -0.04
C ILE A 2 -14.91 -6.03 1.28
N THR A 3 -15.32 -7.15 1.89
CA THR A 3 -14.73 -7.65 3.14
C THR A 3 -13.23 -7.92 2.99
N ALA A 4 -12.80 -8.53 1.88
CA ALA A 4 -11.40 -8.82 1.62
C ALA A 4 -10.56 -7.54 1.50
N VAL A 5 -11.05 -6.52 0.77
CA VAL A 5 -10.37 -5.22 0.67
C VAL A 5 -10.25 -4.55 2.04
N ARG A 6 -11.28 -4.63 2.88
CA ARG A 6 -11.25 -4.09 4.25
C ARG A 6 -10.23 -4.81 5.13
N VAL A 7 -10.16 -6.14 5.05
CA VAL A 7 -9.17 -6.95 5.78
C VAL A 7 -7.75 -6.61 5.33
N ILE A 8 -7.51 -6.54 4.02
CA ILE A 8 -6.21 -6.17 3.44
C ILE A 8 -5.78 -4.78 3.93
N HIS A 9 -6.69 -3.81 3.93
CA HIS A 9 -6.42 -2.46 4.41
C HIS A 9 -5.98 -2.45 5.89
N TRP A 10 -6.71 -3.16 6.76
CA TRP A 10 -6.36 -3.25 8.18
C TRP A 10 -5.01 -3.92 8.43
N ILE A 11 -4.78 -5.07 7.78
CA ILE A 11 -3.50 -5.80 7.89
C ILE A 11 -2.35 -4.90 7.45
N SER A 12 -2.51 -4.21 6.31
CA SER A 12 -1.48 -3.32 5.78
C SER A 12 -1.19 -2.15 6.71
N ASN A 13 -2.20 -1.53 7.33
CA ASN A 13 -1.97 -0.41 8.24
C ASN A 13 -1.26 -0.84 9.52
N ILE A 14 -1.66 -1.96 10.13
CA ILE A 14 -1.00 -2.49 11.32
C ILE A 14 0.44 -2.87 10.99
N ALA A 15 0.65 -3.58 9.87
CA ALA A 15 1.97 -4.00 9.46
C ALA A 15 2.88 -2.80 9.09
N GLY A 16 2.33 -1.81 8.39
CA GLY A 16 3.04 -0.59 8.00
C GLY A 16 3.44 0.25 9.21
N ALA A 17 2.54 0.42 10.19
CA ALA A 17 2.87 1.09 11.44
C ALA A 17 3.99 0.36 12.19
N GLY A 18 3.94 -0.97 12.26
CA GLY A 18 5.01 -1.79 12.83
C GLY A 18 6.34 -1.60 12.10
N ALA A 19 6.34 -1.67 10.76
CA ALA A 19 7.53 -1.46 9.95
C ALA A 19 8.13 -0.05 10.16
N LEU A 20 7.29 0.99 10.19
CA LEU A 20 7.70 2.37 10.41
C LEU A 20 8.35 2.56 11.78
N VAL A 21 7.72 2.07 12.85
CA VAL A 21 8.28 2.15 14.20
C VAL A 21 9.64 1.45 14.27
N LEU A 22 9.74 0.23 13.75
CA LEU A 22 11.01 -0.51 13.76
C LEU A 22 12.10 0.16 12.90
N GLY A 23 11.71 0.76 11.77
CA GLY A 23 12.64 1.51 10.91
C GLY A 23 13.17 2.77 11.58
N LEU A 24 12.31 3.51 12.28
CA LEU A 24 12.70 4.70 13.03
C LEU A 24 13.57 4.37 14.25
N LEU A 25 13.26 3.27 14.96
CA LEU A 25 14.12 2.76 16.04
C LEU A 25 15.51 2.37 15.52
N HIS A 26 15.57 1.72 14.36
CA HIS A 26 16.84 1.38 13.72
C HIS A 26 17.62 2.63 13.33
N TRP A 27 16.96 3.63 12.72
CA TRP A 27 17.60 4.84 12.21
C TRP A 27 18.08 5.78 13.32
N PHE A 28 17.23 6.11 14.29
CA PHE A 28 17.55 7.13 15.31
C PHE A 28 18.10 6.56 16.61
N ALA A 29 17.59 5.40 17.04
CA ALA A 29 17.94 4.81 18.33
C ALA A 29 19.02 3.72 18.23
N HIS A 30 19.44 3.36 17.01
CA HIS A 30 20.39 2.26 16.76
C HIS A 30 19.92 0.90 17.32
N ILE A 31 18.61 0.75 17.56
CA ILE A 31 18.00 -0.49 18.04
C ILE A 31 17.49 -1.26 16.82
N SER A 32 18.09 -2.42 16.54
CA SER A 32 17.83 -3.16 15.30
C SER A 32 17.01 -4.43 15.52
N PHE A 33 15.82 -4.46 14.93
CA PHE A 33 14.98 -5.67 14.77
C PHE A 33 14.77 -5.97 13.28
N LEU A 34 15.87 -6.05 12.53
CA LEU A 34 15.86 -6.10 11.06
C LEU A 34 14.94 -7.21 10.51
N SER A 35 15.05 -8.44 11.03
CA SER A 35 14.20 -9.55 10.56
C SER A 35 12.72 -9.28 10.77
N VAL A 36 12.33 -8.71 11.91
CA VAL A 36 10.93 -8.38 12.22
C VAL A 36 10.44 -7.24 11.32
N HIS A 37 11.26 -6.22 11.10
CA HIS A 37 10.97 -5.13 10.17
C HIS A 37 10.74 -5.66 8.73
N MET A 38 11.58 -6.58 8.26
CA MET A 38 11.42 -7.20 6.94
C MET A 38 10.11 -8.00 6.83
N TRP A 39 9.70 -8.74 7.86
CA TRP A 39 8.42 -9.45 7.87
C TRP A 39 7.23 -8.50 7.78
N PHE A 40 7.27 -7.38 8.50
CA PHE A 40 6.25 -6.34 8.39
C PHE A 40 6.26 -5.70 7.00
N GLY A 41 7.41 -5.34 6.45
CA GLY A 41 7.56 -4.78 5.10
C GLY A 41 7.05 -5.72 4.00
N LEU A 42 7.35 -7.02 4.12
CA LEU A 42 6.83 -8.06 3.22
C LEU A 42 5.31 -8.17 3.32
N THR A 43 4.75 -8.12 4.54
CA THR A 43 3.30 -8.16 4.76
C THR A 43 2.60 -6.98 4.08
N VAL A 44 3.14 -5.76 4.21
CA VAL A 44 2.64 -4.57 3.51
C VAL A 44 2.72 -4.76 1.99
N THR A 45 3.85 -5.25 1.50
CA THR A 45 4.09 -5.46 0.07
C THR A 45 3.08 -6.46 -0.53
N LEU A 46 2.85 -7.59 0.15
CA LEU A 46 1.88 -8.60 -0.30
C LEU A 46 0.44 -8.10 -0.19
N ALA A 47 0.11 -7.33 0.84
CA ALA A 47 -1.20 -6.71 0.98
C ALA A 47 -1.48 -5.72 -0.18
N LEU A 48 -0.51 -4.85 -0.50
CA LEU A 48 -0.59 -3.95 -1.64
C LEU A 48 -0.70 -4.73 -2.95
N LEU A 49 0.10 -5.77 -3.16
CA LEU A 49 0.04 -6.60 -4.37
C LEU A 49 -1.35 -7.26 -4.52
N ALA A 50 -1.88 -7.85 -3.46
CA ALA A 50 -3.20 -8.47 -3.47
C ALA A 50 -4.31 -7.45 -3.80
N LEU A 51 -4.29 -6.28 -3.17
CA LEU A 51 -5.22 -5.20 -3.48
C LEU A 51 -5.08 -4.73 -4.93
N SER A 52 -3.85 -4.63 -5.43
CA SER A 52 -3.55 -4.21 -6.79
C SER A 52 -4.08 -5.18 -7.82
N VAL A 53 -3.97 -6.50 -7.58
CA VAL A 53 -4.60 -7.53 -8.41
C VAL A 53 -6.12 -7.39 -8.41
N ILE A 54 -6.74 -7.16 -7.24
CA ILE A 54 -8.20 -6.92 -7.16
C ILE A 54 -8.61 -5.71 -8.02
N LEU A 55 -7.88 -4.60 -7.95
CA LEU A 55 -8.17 -3.41 -8.74
C LEU A 55 -7.90 -3.62 -10.23
N LEU A 56 -6.85 -4.35 -10.58
CA LEU A 56 -6.52 -4.71 -11.96
C LEU A 56 -7.65 -5.51 -12.63
N LEU A 57 -8.30 -6.39 -11.87
CA LEU A 57 -9.43 -7.19 -12.33
C LEU A 57 -10.77 -6.42 -12.28
N THR A 58 -10.80 -5.24 -11.65
CA THR A 58 -12.02 -4.43 -11.52
C THR A 58 -12.15 -3.41 -12.66
N ARG A 59 -13.24 -3.48 -13.43
CA ARG A 59 -13.50 -2.55 -14.55
C ARG A 59 -13.58 -1.10 -14.07
N GLY A 60 -12.74 -0.25 -14.65
CA GLY A 60 -12.60 1.17 -14.31
C GLY A 60 -11.48 1.48 -13.30
N LEU A 61 -10.83 0.47 -12.72
CA LEU A 61 -9.74 0.64 -11.74
C LEU A 61 -8.40 0.03 -12.20
N ARG A 62 -8.32 -0.42 -13.45
CA ARG A 62 -7.18 -1.19 -13.99
C ARG A 62 -5.85 -0.46 -13.90
N VAL A 63 -5.85 0.85 -14.18
CA VAL A 63 -4.64 1.69 -14.13
C VAL A 63 -4.09 1.76 -12.70
N ALA A 64 -4.96 2.00 -11.71
CA ALA A 64 -4.56 1.99 -10.31
C ALA A 64 -4.00 0.62 -9.88
N GLY A 65 -4.61 -0.47 -10.34
CA GLY A 65 -4.09 -1.82 -10.14
C GLY A 65 -2.70 -2.03 -10.74
N ALA A 66 -2.47 -1.60 -11.98
CA ALA A 66 -1.17 -1.72 -12.63
C ALA A 66 -0.07 -0.92 -11.91
N LEU A 67 -0.37 0.33 -11.52
CA LEU A 67 0.55 1.17 -10.76
C LEU A 67 0.88 0.55 -9.39
N GLY A 68 -0.12 -0.01 -8.71
CA GLY A 68 0.09 -0.69 -7.43
C GLY A 68 0.98 -1.93 -7.53
N ILE A 69 0.87 -2.71 -8.61
CA ILE A 69 1.76 -3.86 -8.87
C ILE A 69 3.20 -3.39 -9.07
N ILE A 70 3.42 -2.36 -9.90
CA ILE A 70 4.75 -1.80 -10.13
C ILE A 70 5.35 -1.34 -8.81
N TYR A 71 4.56 -0.63 -8.00
CA TYR A 71 5.01 -0.14 -6.70
C TYR A 71 5.32 -1.28 -5.72
N ALA A 72 4.50 -2.34 -5.69
CA ALA A 72 4.74 -3.53 -4.88
C ALA A 72 6.02 -4.29 -5.25
N ILE A 73 6.52 -4.15 -6.49
CA ILE A 73 7.82 -4.71 -6.89
C ILE A 73 8.97 -3.79 -6.46
N ILE A 74 8.78 -2.46 -6.58
CA ILE A 74 9.81 -1.47 -6.22
C ILE A 74 10.18 -1.56 -4.72
N ILE A 75 9.20 -1.73 -3.83
CA ILE A 75 9.41 -1.77 -2.37
C ILE A 75 10.49 -2.80 -1.94
N PRO A 76 10.33 -4.12 -2.23
CA PRO A 76 11.31 -5.11 -1.79
C PRO A 76 12.64 -4.96 -2.50
N LEU A 77 12.65 -4.62 -3.79
CA LEU A 77 13.90 -4.39 -4.53
C LEU A 77 14.70 -3.25 -3.92
N PHE A 78 14.04 -2.13 -3.59
CA PHE A 78 14.72 -1.01 -2.98
C PHE A 78 15.15 -1.32 -1.53
N GLY A 79 14.26 -1.90 -0.72
CA GLY A 79 14.54 -2.21 0.68
C GLY A 79 15.66 -3.23 0.88
N MET A 80 15.71 -4.29 0.08
CA MET A 80 16.77 -5.31 0.18
C MET A 80 18.15 -4.78 -0.22
N ASN A 81 18.19 -3.81 -1.15
CA ASN A 81 19.44 -3.24 -1.64
C ASN A 81 19.86 -1.96 -0.91
N GLN A 82 19.03 -1.42 0.01
CA GLN A 82 19.29 -0.19 0.77
C GLN A 82 20.73 -0.12 1.31
N PHE A 83 21.20 -1.17 2.00
CA PHE A 83 22.49 -1.17 2.68
C PHE A 83 23.70 -1.13 1.74
N GLN A 84 23.48 -1.32 0.43
CA GLN A 84 24.53 -1.31 -0.60
C GLN A 84 24.58 0.02 -1.35
N LEU A 85 23.64 0.94 -1.08
CA LEU A 85 23.53 2.22 -1.78
C LEU A 85 24.11 3.36 -0.94
N LEU A 86 24.90 4.23 -1.58
CA LEU A 86 25.46 5.47 -1.02
C LEU A 86 26.03 5.30 0.41
N ILE A 87 26.89 4.30 0.60
CA ILE A 87 27.52 3.99 1.89
C ILE A 87 28.37 5.20 2.36
N GLY A 88 28.28 5.53 3.65
CA GLY A 88 29.02 6.64 4.27
C GLY A 88 28.12 7.82 4.62
N GLU A 89 28.65 9.04 4.53
CA GLU A 89 27.98 10.27 4.98
C GLU A 89 26.65 10.56 4.26
N TRP A 90 26.45 10.03 3.06
CA TRP A 90 25.23 10.25 2.26
C TRP A 90 24.18 9.15 2.45
N HIS A 91 24.45 8.14 3.27
CA HIS A 91 23.56 6.98 3.42
C HIS A 91 22.19 7.34 4.00
N TRP A 92 22.11 8.43 4.78
CA TRP A 92 20.85 8.94 5.32
C TRP A 92 19.84 9.31 4.21
N LEU A 93 20.30 9.67 3.00
CA LEU A 93 19.42 9.93 1.86
C LEU A 93 18.69 8.65 1.42
N VAL A 94 19.38 7.51 1.44
CA VAL A 94 18.79 6.20 1.10
C VAL A 94 17.81 5.78 2.19
N GLN A 95 18.16 5.99 3.46
CA GLN A 95 17.27 5.72 4.60
C GLN A 95 16.00 6.58 4.54
N GLY A 96 16.14 7.88 4.25
CA GLY A 96 15.02 8.79 4.05
C GLY A 96 14.16 8.39 2.85
N ALA A 97 14.78 8.04 1.72
CA ALA A 97 14.06 7.53 0.55
C ALA A 97 13.31 6.23 0.86
N HIS A 98 13.89 5.33 1.67
CA HIS A 98 13.25 4.08 2.06
C HIS A 98 12.02 4.31 2.92
N LEU A 99 12.13 5.23 3.88
CA LEU A 99 10.98 5.66 4.67
C LEU A 99 9.88 6.23 3.76
N LEU A 100 10.21 7.10 2.81
CA LEU A 100 9.23 7.67 1.88
C LEU A 100 8.59 6.63 0.98
N VAL A 101 9.37 5.67 0.47
CA VAL A 101 8.85 4.54 -0.34
C VAL A 101 7.88 3.70 0.49
N GLY A 102 8.25 3.36 1.74
CA GLY A 102 7.40 2.62 2.66
C GLY A 102 6.12 3.36 3.03
N ALA A 103 6.21 4.65 3.38
CA ALA A 103 5.05 5.50 3.67
C ALA A 103 4.14 5.65 2.44
N GLY A 104 4.72 5.77 1.24
CA GLY A 104 4.00 5.80 -0.02
C GLY A 104 3.21 4.51 -0.27
N ALA A 105 3.73 3.35 0.16
CA ALA A 105 3.01 2.07 0.08
C ALA A 105 1.72 2.10 0.92
N MET A 106 1.79 2.60 2.15
CA MET A 106 0.64 2.74 3.04
C MET A 106 -0.40 3.70 2.45
N ALA A 107 0.06 4.84 1.92
CA ALA A 107 -0.82 5.80 1.25
C ALA A 107 -1.52 5.17 0.03
N PHE A 108 -0.79 4.40 -0.79
CA PHE A 108 -1.35 3.68 -1.93
C PHE A 108 -2.44 2.70 -1.53
N VAL A 109 -2.20 1.87 -0.49
CA VAL A 109 -3.23 0.97 0.04
C VAL A 109 -4.48 1.75 0.45
N GLY A 110 -4.32 2.86 1.17
CA GLY A 110 -5.44 3.70 1.59
C GLY A 110 -6.26 4.27 0.41
N ILE A 111 -5.58 4.87 -0.56
CA ILE A 111 -6.20 5.46 -1.76
C ILE A 111 -6.92 4.39 -2.57
N MET A 112 -6.26 3.26 -2.83
CA MET A 112 -6.81 2.16 -3.65
C MET A 112 -8.02 1.50 -2.98
N SER A 113 -7.98 1.28 -1.66
CA SER A 113 -9.14 0.82 -0.90
C SER A 113 -10.31 1.80 -1.02
N GLY A 114 -10.05 3.11 -0.91
CA GLY A 114 -11.07 4.15 -1.06
C GLY A 114 -11.72 4.16 -2.45
N TYR A 115 -10.92 4.05 -3.52
CA TYR A 115 -11.45 3.94 -4.88
C TYR A 115 -12.29 2.68 -5.09
N TYR A 116 -11.87 1.55 -4.50
CA TYR A 116 -12.64 0.32 -4.57
C TYR A 116 -14.01 0.45 -3.91
N HIS A 117 -14.07 0.99 -2.69
CA HIS A 117 -15.32 1.16 -1.95
C HIS A 117 -16.30 2.07 -2.70
N LYS A 118 -15.86 3.25 -3.16
CA LYS A 118 -16.69 4.16 -3.96
C LYS A 118 -17.24 3.49 -5.22
N ARG A 119 -16.44 2.64 -5.87
CA ARG A 119 -16.86 1.91 -7.09
C ARG A 119 -17.87 0.80 -6.78
N ALA A 120 -17.75 0.15 -5.63
CA ALA A 120 -18.66 -0.90 -5.20
C ALA A 120 -20.03 -0.31 -4.82
N GLU A 121 -20.06 0.78 -4.06
CA GLU A 121 -21.28 1.50 -3.68
C GLU A 121 -22.05 2.04 -4.90
N GLY A 122 -21.34 2.60 -5.89
CA GLY A 122 -21.95 3.08 -7.13
C GLY A 122 -22.50 1.98 -8.06
N LYS A 123 -22.28 0.70 -7.74
CA LYS A 123 -22.96 -0.42 -8.42
C LYS A 123 -24.23 -0.86 -7.69
N GLU A 124 -24.33 -0.60 -6.38
CA GLU A 124 -25.45 -1.00 -5.52
C GLU A 124 -26.61 0.00 -5.52
N THR A 125 -26.41 1.19 -6.09
CA THR A 125 -27.48 2.17 -6.37
C THR A 125 -27.87 2.13 -7.85
N PRO A 126 -28.78 1.23 -8.27
CA PRO A 126 -29.52 1.44 -9.50
C PRO A 126 -30.19 2.82 -9.42
N GLN A 127 -30.07 3.63 -10.47
CA GLN A 127 -30.85 4.86 -10.61
C GLN A 127 -32.30 4.54 -10.26
N LEU A 128 -32.80 5.12 -9.16
CA LEU A 128 -34.23 5.27 -8.92
C LEU A 128 -34.77 5.98 -10.16
N SER A 129 -35.33 5.21 -11.08
CA SER A 129 -36.05 5.70 -12.24
C SER A 129 -37.08 6.69 -11.71
N THR A 130 -36.83 7.98 -11.94
CA THR A 130 -37.80 9.04 -11.72
C THR A 130 -39.12 8.59 -12.33
N PRO A 131 -40.25 8.62 -11.59
CA PRO A 131 -41.53 8.29 -12.18
C PRO A 131 -41.73 9.24 -13.35
N ARG A 132 -41.88 8.69 -14.55
CA ARG A 132 -42.33 9.45 -15.71
C ARG A 132 -43.74 9.91 -15.37
N VAL A 133 -43.88 11.17 -14.95
CA VAL A 133 -45.19 11.82 -14.84
C VAL A 133 -45.72 11.91 -16.27
N VAL A 134 -46.60 10.98 -16.62
CA VAL A 134 -47.34 11.00 -17.88
C VAL A 134 -48.44 12.04 -17.69
N GLY A 135 -48.32 13.15 -18.43
CA GLY A 135 -49.38 14.11 -18.67
C GLY A 135 -49.95 13.92 -20.06
#